data_AF-A0A382SN82-F1
#
_entry.id   AF-A0A382SN82-F1
#
_cell.length_a   1.000
_cell.length_b   1.000
_cell.length_c   1.000
_cell.angle_alpha   90.00
_cell.angle_beta   90.00
_cell.angle_gamma   90.00
#
_symmetry.space_group_name_H-M   'P 1'
#
loop_
_entity.id
_entity.type
_entity.pdbx_description
1 polymer ?
#
loop_
_entity_poly.entity_id
_entity_poly.type
_entity_poly.pdbx_seq_one_letter_code
_entity_poly.pdbx_strand_id
1 'polypeptide(L)'
;MQAYVDALIIELNYYSQKYSPGQTVNTIFLGGGTPTTLSVSQLARILKECDKNFKLATDAEVTIEANPATIHTDQLRSIREAGYNRISVGVQSFDKKELRILDRAHGTKEIHCTI
;
A
#
# COMPACT_ATOMS: atom_id res chain seq x y z
N MET A 1 4.57 4.09 14.54
CA MET A 1 4.62 4.14 13.07
C MET A 1 5.09 5.49 12.50
N GLN A 2 4.82 6.62 13.17
CA GLN A 2 5.21 7.95 12.65
C GLN A 2 6.72 8.08 12.34
N ALA A 3 7.58 7.64 13.25
CA ALA A 3 9.03 7.66 13.06
C ALA A 3 9.50 6.88 11.81
N TYR A 4 8.82 5.78 11.46
CA TYR A 4 9.12 5.03 10.24
C TYR A 4 8.77 5.83 8.97
N VAL A 5 7.60 6.47 8.95
CA VAL A 5 7.18 7.32 7.83
C VAL A 5 8.14 8.50 7.65
N ASP A 6 8.58 9.12 8.75
CA ASP A 6 9.53 10.22 8.69
C ASP A 6 10.90 9.76 8.16
N ALA A 7 11.40 8.61 8.62
CA ALA A 7 12.63 8.02 8.10
C ALA A 7 12.55 7.67 6.61
N LEU A 8 11.43 7.06 6.17
CA LEU A 8 11.18 6.73 4.76
C LEU A 8 11.20 7.99 3.88
N ILE A 9 10.59 9.09 4.34
CA ILE A 9 10.58 10.34 3.58
C ILE A 9 11.99 10.93 3.46
N ILE A 10 12.81 10.85 4.50
CA ILE A 10 14.22 11.25 4.44
C ILE A 10 14.97 10.43 3.37
N GLU A 11 14.76 9.12 3.35
CA GLU A 11 15.37 8.21 2.38
C GLU A 11 14.91 8.50 0.94
N LEU A 12 13.61 8.72 0.72
CA LEU A 12 13.05 9.11 -0.58
C LEU A 12 13.69 10.41 -1.11
N ASN A 13 13.82 11.43 -0.25
CA ASN A 13 14.44 12.71 -0.61
C ASN A 13 15.93 12.57 -0.95
N TYR A 14 16.64 11.65 -0.31
CA TYR A 14 18.05 11.40 -0.60
C TYR A 14 18.23 10.70 -1.95
N TYR A 15 17.44 9.65 -2.21
CA TYR A 15 17.58 8.88 -3.43
C TYR A 15 17.03 9.58 -4.67
N SER A 16 16.02 10.44 -4.54
CA SER A 16 15.51 11.23 -5.66
C SER A 16 16.57 12.11 -6.28
N GLN A 17 17.39 12.77 -5.44
CA GLN A 17 18.52 13.59 -5.86
C GLN A 17 19.60 12.79 -6.57
N LYS A 18 19.80 11.53 -6.16
CA LYS A 18 20.85 10.66 -6.70
C LYS A 18 20.46 9.98 -8.01
N TYR A 19 19.21 9.53 -8.13
CA TYR A 19 18.82 8.57 -9.16
C TYR A 19 17.73 9.05 -10.13
N SER A 20 17.03 10.15 -9.83
CA SER A 20 15.86 10.54 -10.62
C SER A 20 15.75 12.02 -11.01
N PRO A 21 16.84 12.78 -11.26
CA PRO A 21 16.68 14.13 -11.76
C PRO A 21 15.97 14.13 -13.13
N GLY A 22 14.70 14.57 -13.13
CA GLY A 22 13.87 14.70 -14.34
C GLY A 22 13.18 13.43 -14.83
N GLN A 23 13.28 12.30 -14.10
CA GLN A 23 12.54 11.09 -14.46
C GLN A 23 11.08 11.19 -14.05
N THR A 24 10.20 10.56 -14.84
CA THR A 24 8.78 10.42 -14.51
C THR A 24 8.54 8.97 -14.13
N VAL A 25 7.84 8.73 -13.01
CA VAL A 25 7.54 7.38 -12.53
C VAL A 25 6.14 6.96 -12.97
N ASN A 26 6.05 5.80 -13.63
CA ASN A 26 4.79 5.21 -14.09
C ASN A 26 4.17 4.25 -13.09
N THR A 27 4.92 3.78 -12.08
CA THR A 27 4.44 2.76 -11.14
C THR A 27 5.02 2.97 -9.74
N ILE A 28 4.15 2.91 -8.73
CA ILE A 28 4.50 2.77 -7.32
C ILE A 28 3.91 1.47 -6.80
N PHE A 29 4.72 0.72 -6.06
CA PHE A 29 4.27 -0.46 -5.33
C PHE A 29 4.62 -0.31 -3.85
N LEU A 30 3.61 -0.17 -3.00
CA LEU A 30 3.77 -0.18 -1.55
C LEU A 30 3.41 -1.56 -1.00
N GLY A 31 4.44 -2.36 -0.75
CA GLY A 31 4.31 -3.73 -0.25
C GLY A 31 5.07 -4.00 1.04
N GLY A 32 5.18 -5.28 1.41
CA GLY A 32 5.93 -5.78 2.55
C GLY A 32 5.09 -6.70 3.43
N GLY A 33 4.77 -6.24 4.63
CA GLY A 33 3.90 -6.99 5.56
C GLY A 33 2.43 -6.61 5.37
N THR A 34 2.01 -5.53 6.02
CA THR A 34 0.65 -5.01 5.91
C THR A 34 0.70 -3.49 5.87
N PRO A 35 1.00 -2.88 4.70
CA PRO A 35 1.02 -1.43 4.53
C PRO A 35 -0.27 -0.74 5.02
N THR A 36 -1.40 -1.43 4.96
CA THR A 36 -2.69 -0.98 5.49
C THR A 36 -2.74 -0.81 7.02
N THR A 37 -1.68 -1.16 7.75
CA THR A 37 -1.52 -0.78 9.17
C THR A 37 -1.17 0.70 9.36
N LEU A 38 -0.67 1.37 8.32
CA LEU A 38 -0.49 2.82 8.31
C LEU A 38 -1.85 3.52 8.27
N SER A 39 -1.95 4.68 8.92
CA SER A 39 -3.15 5.50 8.78
C SER A 39 -3.27 6.00 7.33
N VAL A 40 -4.50 6.28 6.88
CA VAL A 40 -4.74 6.85 5.54
C VAL A 40 -3.95 8.15 5.35
N SER A 41 -3.86 8.98 6.40
CA SER A 41 -3.07 10.21 6.37
C SER A 41 -1.57 9.97 6.17
N GLN A 42 -1.02 8.88 6.73
CA GLN A 42 0.36 8.48 6.51
C GLN A 42 0.58 7.96 5.09
N LEU A 43 -0.34 7.13 4.59
CA LEU A 43 -0.30 6.61 3.21
C LEU A 43 -0.37 7.75 2.17
N ALA A 44 -1.25 8.73 2.40
CA ALA A 44 -1.37 9.92 1.56
C ALA A 44 -0.09 10.78 1.60
N ARG A 45 0.51 10.93 2.79
CA ARG A 45 1.77 11.66 2.95
C ARG A 45 2.92 10.98 2.19
N ILE A 46 3.03 9.66 2.26
CA ILE A 46 4.04 8.90 1.50
C ILE A 46 3.87 9.15 0.00
N LEU A 47 2.66 8.97 -0.53
CA LEU A 47 2.39 9.14 -1.95
C LEU A 47 2.67 10.57 -2.43
N LYS A 48 2.30 11.57 -1.62
CA LYS A 48 2.61 12.98 -1.90
C LYS A 48 4.11 13.24 -1.99
N GLU A 49 4.90 12.70 -1.06
CA GLU A 49 6.35 12.87 -1.11
C GLU A 49 6.98 12.09 -2.27
N CYS A 50 6.42 10.94 -2.68
CA CYS A 50 6.84 10.27 -3.90
C CYS A 50 6.62 11.15 -5.14
N ASP A 51 5.44 11.75 -5.30
CA ASP A 51 5.14 12.61 -6.46
C ASP A 51 6.04 13.84 -6.52
N LYS A 52 6.24 14.49 -5.38
CA LYS A 52 7.15 15.63 -5.26
C LYS A 52 8.59 15.28 -5.66
N ASN A 53 9.06 14.08 -5.31
CA ASN A 53 10.45 13.69 -5.51
C ASN A 53 10.73 13.03 -6.86
N PHE A 54 9.76 12.31 -7.42
CA PHE A 54 9.97 11.44 -8.59
C PHE A 54 9.03 11.74 -9.77
N LYS A 55 8.16 12.76 -9.67
CA LYS A 55 7.18 13.17 -10.67
C LYS A 55 6.35 12.00 -11.19
N LEU A 56 5.16 11.79 -10.63
CA LEU A 56 4.32 10.68 -11.07
C LEU A 56 3.67 11.01 -12.41
N ALA A 57 3.58 10.00 -13.27
CA ALA A 57 2.74 10.09 -14.47
C ALA A 57 1.28 10.27 -14.06
N THR A 58 0.50 11.00 -14.86
CA THR A 58 -0.92 11.26 -14.58
C THR A 58 -1.75 9.98 -14.50
N ASP A 59 -1.33 8.94 -15.23
CA ASP A 59 -1.92 7.62 -15.29
C ASP A 59 -1.09 6.55 -14.55
N ALA A 60 -0.20 6.97 -13.64
CA ALA A 60 0.65 6.05 -12.91
C ALA A 60 -0.16 5.00 -12.14
N GLU A 61 0.29 3.75 -12.19
CA GLU A 61 -0.25 2.69 -11.34
C GLU A 61 0.30 2.85 -9.92
N VAL A 62 -0.58 2.94 -8.93
CA VAL A 62 -0.22 3.05 -7.51
C VAL A 62 -0.85 1.88 -6.78
N THR A 63 -0.04 0.84 -6.56
CA THR A 63 -0.44 -0.40 -5.90
C THR A 63 -0.16 -0.35 -4.40
N ILE A 64 -1.09 -0.87 -3.60
CA ILE A 64 -0.88 -1.19 -2.18
C ILE A 64 -1.21 -2.66 -1.88
N GLU A 65 -0.40 -3.31 -1.06
CA GLU A 65 -0.72 -4.63 -0.50
C GLU A 65 -1.67 -4.54 0.68
N ALA A 66 -2.65 -5.43 0.72
CA ALA A 66 -3.63 -5.53 1.80
C ALA A 66 -3.85 -6.98 2.22
N ASN A 67 -4.21 -7.15 3.50
CA ASN A 67 -4.58 -8.43 4.08
C ASN A 67 -6.09 -8.42 4.40
N PRO A 68 -6.87 -9.43 3.96
CA PRO A 68 -8.29 -9.55 4.30
C PRO A 68 -8.59 -9.46 5.81
N ALA A 69 -7.63 -9.86 6.65
CA ALA A 69 -7.78 -9.82 8.11
C ALA A 69 -7.78 -8.40 8.70
N THR A 70 -7.24 -7.40 7.99
CA THR A 70 -6.96 -6.07 8.57
C THR A 70 -7.59 -4.92 7.81
N ILE A 71 -8.13 -5.16 6.61
CA ILE A 71 -8.67 -4.12 5.76
C ILE A 71 -10.20 -4.10 5.82
N HIS A 72 -10.78 -2.90 5.81
CA HIS A 72 -12.22 -2.68 5.82
C HIS A 72 -12.65 -1.78 4.65
N THR A 73 -13.90 -1.91 4.22
CA THR A 73 -14.44 -1.20 3.05
C THR A 73 -14.28 0.32 3.13
N ASP A 74 -14.50 0.92 4.30
CA ASP A 74 -14.35 2.38 4.48
C ASP A 74 -12.88 2.84 4.37
N GLN A 75 -11.96 2.00 4.86
CA GLN A 75 -10.53 2.26 4.71
C GLN A 75 -10.10 2.12 3.23
N LEU A 76 -10.64 1.16 2.49
CA LEU A 76 -10.38 1.02 1.05
C LEU A 76 -10.82 2.25 0.26
N ARG A 77 -12.00 2.79 0.57
CA ARG A 77 -12.49 4.04 -0.02
C ARG A 77 -11.53 5.19 0.26
N SER A 78 -11.10 5.33 1.51
CA SER A 78 -10.18 6.38 1.93
C SER A 78 -8.79 6.23 1.28
N ILE A 79 -8.31 5.00 1.11
CA ILE A 79 -7.06 4.67 0.39
C ILE A 79 -7.18 5.02 -1.10
N ARG A 80 -8.33 4.74 -1.72
CA ARG A 80 -8.60 5.13 -3.11
C ARG A 80 -8.61 6.64 -3.28
N GLU A 81 -9.26 7.36 -2.37
CA GLU A 81 -9.25 8.83 -2.33
C GLU A 81 -7.85 9.41 -2.11
N ALA A 82 -7.00 8.70 -1.36
CA ALA A 82 -5.60 9.07 -1.16
C ALA A 82 -4.73 8.89 -2.42
N GLY A 83 -5.24 8.27 -3.50
CA GLY A 83 -4.57 8.14 -4.80
C GLY A 83 -4.08 6.73 -5.14
N TYR A 84 -4.26 5.74 -4.27
CA TYR A 84 -3.93 4.35 -4.57
C TYR A 84 -5.00 3.77 -5.49
N ASN A 85 -4.59 3.24 -6.65
CA ASN A 85 -5.51 2.85 -7.69
C ASN A 85 -5.52 1.37 -8.04
N ARG A 86 -4.62 0.58 -7.44
CA ARG A 86 -4.60 -0.88 -7.52
C ARG A 86 -4.35 -1.49 -6.14
N ILE A 87 -4.96 -2.64 -5.88
CA ILE A 87 -4.78 -3.38 -4.62
C ILE A 87 -4.30 -4.80 -4.91
N SER A 88 -3.35 -5.26 -4.11
CA SER A 88 -2.88 -6.65 -4.08
C SER A 88 -3.36 -7.30 -2.79
N VAL A 89 -4.27 -8.28 -2.88
CA VAL A 89 -4.88 -8.91 -1.71
C VAL A 89 -4.30 -10.30 -1.48
N GLY A 90 -3.65 -10.49 -0.32
CA GLY A 90 -3.02 -11.76 0.04
C GLY A 90 -3.98 -12.81 0.58
N VAL A 91 -4.91 -13.32 -0.23
CA VAL A 91 -5.92 -14.33 0.17
C VAL A 91 -5.30 -15.66 0.62
N GLN A 92 -4.25 -16.12 -0.08
CA GLN A 92 -3.57 -17.42 0.08
C GLN A 92 -4.42 -18.64 -0.31
N SER A 93 -5.59 -18.82 0.30
CA SER A 93 -6.50 -19.93 0.02
C SER A 93 -7.95 -19.57 0.38
N PHE A 94 -8.91 -20.28 -0.21
CA PHE A 94 -10.31 -20.27 0.20
C PHE A 94 -10.68 -21.50 1.05
N ASP A 95 -9.75 -22.43 1.27
CA ASP A 95 -9.96 -23.58 2.15
C ASP A 95 -9.59 -23.21 3.60
N LYS A 96 -10.55 -23.40 4.51
CA LYS A 96 -10.39 -23.06 5.93
C LYS A 96 -9.30 -23.89 6.64
N LYS A 97 -9.07 -25.13 6.22
CA LYS A 97 -8.02 -25.99 6.79
C LYS A 97 -6.65 -25.50 6.34
N GLU A 98 -6.50 -25.15 5.06
CA GLU A 98 -5.25 -24.59 4.53
C GLU A 98 -4.89 -23.26 5.22
N LEU A 99 -5.88 -22.37 5.38
CA LEU A 99 -5.66 -21.09 6.08
C LEU A 99 -5.20 -21.30 7.54
N ARG A 100 -5.74 -22.31 8.24
CA ARG A 100 -5.30 -22.66 9.60
C ARG A 100 -3.88 -23.22 9.65
N ILE A 101 -3.50 -24.05 8.67
CA ILE A 101 -2.13 -24.58 8.57
C ILE A 101 -1.14 -23.44 8.34
N LEU A 102 -1.52 -22.43 7.56
CA LEU A 102 -0.72 -21.25 7.26
C LEU A 102 -0.79 -20.15 8.34
N ASP A 103 -1.41 -20.44 9.50
CA ASP A 103 -1.62 -19.51 10.61
C ASP A 103 -2.24 -18.16 10.18
N ARG A 104 -3.19 -18.22 9.23
CA ARG A 104 -3.91 -17.05 8.75
C ARG A 104 -5.10 -16.74 9.65
N ALA A 105 -5.18 -15.48 10.10
CA ALA A 105 -6.22 -15.00 10.99
C ALA A 105 -7.58 -14.74 10.30
N HIS A 106 -7.64 -14.75 8.95
CA HIS A 106 -8.87 -14.54 8.18
C HIS A 106 -9.49 -15.85 7.70
N GLY A 107 -10.81 -15.83 7.44
CA GLY A 107 -11.55 -16.90 6.77
C GLY A 107 -12.15 -16.46 5.44
N THR A 108 -12.97 -17.33 4.85
CA THR A 108 -13.64 -17.08 3.57
C THR A 108 -14.56 -15.86 3.62
N LYS A 109 -15.20 -15.60 4.77
CA LYS A 109 -16.10 -14.46 4.95
C LYS A 109 -15.36 -13.13 4.76
N GLU A 110 -14.23 -12.96 5.43
CA GLU A 110 -13.40 -11.75 5.35
C GLU A 110 -12.86 -11.55 3.94
N ILE A 111 -12.47 -12.64 3.27
CA ILE A 111 -12.05 -12.61 1.86
C ILE A 111 -13.18 -12.05 0.98
N HIS A 112 -14.39 -12.59 1.09
CA HIS A 112 -15.55 -12.15 0.30
C HIS A 112 -16.04 -10.73 0.61
N CYS A 113 -15.77 -10.19 1.81
CA CYS A 113 -16.06 -8.79 2.09
C CYS A 113 -15.01 -7.83 1.51
N THR A 114 -13.82 -8.35 1.16
CA THR A 114 -12.69 -7.56 0.65
C THR A 114 -12.65 -7.48 -0.88
N ILE A 115 -13.06 -8.56 -1.58
CA ILE A 115 -13.06 -8.68 -3.05
C ILE A 115 -14.46 -8.53 -3.63
#